data_AF-A0A497E270-F1
#
_entry.id   AF-A0A497E270-F1
#
_cell.length_a   1.000
_cell.length_b   1.000
_cell.length_c   1.000
_cell.angle_alpha   90.00
_cell.angle_beta   90.00
_cell.angle_gamma   90.00
#
_symmetry.space_group_name_H-M   'P 1'
#
loop_
_entity.id
_entity.type
_entity.pdbx_description
1 polymer ?
#
loop_
_entity_poly.entity_id
_entity_poly.type
_entity_poly.pdbx_seq_one_letter_code
_entity_poly.pdbx_strand_id
1 'polypeptide(L)'
;PNVSGPIITDACIRVGYAVMAIGSLGFLGLGLPPPTPDWGGMINEGRRWIFRMPWMVVAPAIALSSVVVALNMLSDGLKEAAQQR
;
A
#
# COMPACT_ATOMS: atom_id res chain seq x y z
N PRO A 1 4.12 -7.38 -32.33
CA PRO A 1 3.34 -7.62 -31.10
C PRO A 1 4.28 -7.72 -29.88
N ASN A 2 4.47 -6.61 -29.17
CA ASN A 2 5.39 -6.55 -28.04
C ASN A 2 4.61 -6.82 -26.74
N VAL A 3 4.92 -7.91 -26.04
CA VAL A 3 4.20 -8.33 -24.82
C VAL A 3 4.75 -7.62 -23.57
N SER A 4 5.86 -6.90 -23.71
CA SER A 4 6.52 -6.19 -22.59
C SER A 4 5.64 -5.12 -21.94
N GLY A 5 4.84 -4.37 -22.70
CA GLY A 5 3.93 -3.34 -22.18
C GLY A 5 2.87 -3.91 -21.21
N PRO A 6 2.09 -4.92 -21.63
CA PRO A 6 1.16 -5.62 -20.74
C PRO A 6 1.81 -6.23 -19.50
N ILE A 7 3.00 -6.85 -19.64
CA ILE A 7 3.70 -7.49 -18.51
C ILE A 7 4.10 -6.47 -17.44
N ILE A 8 4.65 -5.32 -17.84
CA ILE A 8 5.05 -4.25 -16.90
C ILE A 8 3.83 -3.70 -16.15
N THR A 9 2.71 -3.54 -16.86
CA THR A 9 1.46 -3.06 -16.26
C THR A 9 0.92 -4.05 -15.21
N ASP A 10 0.91 -5.35 -15.53
CA ASP A 10 0.49 -6.40 -14.59
C ASP A 10 1.38 -6.45 -13.34
N ALA A 11 2.69 -6.31 -13.52
CA ALA A 11 3.64 -6.27 -12.41
C ALA A 11 3.35 -5.10 -11.45
N CYS A 12 3.05 -3.91 -11.95
CA CYS A 12 2.71 -2.75 -11.12
C CYS A 12 1.40 -2.95 -10.34
N ILE A 13 0.38 -3.53 -10.97
CA ILE A 13 -0.88 -3.86 -10.30
C ILE A 13 -0.64 -4.85 -9.15
N ARG A 14 0.20 -5.88 -9.37
CA ARG A 14 0.56 -6.85 -8.32
C ARG A 14 1.28 -6.21 -7.14
N VAL A 15 2.15 -5.23 -7.38
CA VAL A 15 2.82 -4.49 -6.30
C VAL A 15 1.79 -3.73 -5.44
N GLY A 16 0.79 -3.10 -6.06
CA GLY A 16 -0.31 -2.46 -5.34
C GLY A 16 -1.07 -3.44 -4.43
N TYR A 17 -1.39 -4.63 -4.94
CA TYR A 17 -2.02 -5.68 -4.13
C TYR A 17 -1.12 -6.18 -2.99
N ALA A 18 0.18 -6.32 -3.23
CA ALA A 18 1.13 -6.75 -2.21
C ALA A 18 1.20 -5.76 -1.06
N VAL A 19 1.23 -4.45 -1.34
CA VAL A 19 1.23 -3.40 -0.31
C VAL A 19 -0.05 -3.45 0.54
N MET A 20 -1.21 -3.59 -0.11
CA MET A 20 -2.49 -3.74 0.59
C MET A 20 -2.52 -5.00 1.48
N ALA A 21 -2.01 -6.12 0.97
CA ALA A 21 -1.94 -7.36 1.71
C ALA A 21 -1.01 -7.27 2.93
N ILE A 22 0.19 -6.70 2.78
CA ILE A 22 1.15 -6.51 3.88
C ILE A 22 0.56 -5.59 4.95
N GLY A 23 -0.01 -4.45 4.56
CA GLY A 23 -0.65 -3.54 5.51
C GLY A 23 -1.83 -4.19 6.25
N SER A 24 -2.61 -5.03 5.56
CA SER A 24 -3.71 -5.79 6.16
C SER A 24 -3.20 -6.84 7.16
N LEU A 25 -2.15 -7.58 6.80
CA LEU A 25 -1.51 -8.55 7.69
C LEU A 25 -0.95 -7.88 8.93
N GLY A 26 -0.26 -6.74 8.76
CA GLY A 26 0.20 -5.90 9.85
C GLY A 26 -0.91 -5.50 10.80
N PHE A 27 -2.02 -5.02 10.25
CA PHE A 27 -3.20 -4.65 11.04
C PHE A 27 -3.81 -5.84 11.81
N LEU A 28 -3.78 -7.03 11.24
CA LEU A 28 -4.24 -8.26 11.90
C LEU A 28 -3.24 -8.80 12.94
N GLY A 29 -2.08 -8.17 13.11
CA GLY A 29 -1.03 -8.63 14.03
C GLY A 29 -0.13 -9.71 13.47
N LEU A 30 -0.19 -9.97 12.16
CA LEU A 30 0.69 -10.86 11.41
C LEU A 30 1.81 -10.10 10.68
N GLY A 31 2.03 -8.85 11.08
CA GLY A 31 3.06 -7.97 10.53
C GLY A 31 4.46 -8.28 11.08
N LEU A 32 5.37 -7.36 10.80
CA LEU A 32 6.73 -7.45 11.31
C LEU A 32 6.75 -7.19 12.83
N PRO A 33 7.56 -7.92 13.60
CA PRO A 33 7.66 -7.68 15.04
C PRO A 33 8.34 -6.32 15.33
N PRO A 34 7.97 -5.64 16.43
CA PRO A 34 8.73 -4.49 16.93
C PRO A 34 10.22 -4.87 17.09
N PRO A 35 11.19 -3.97 16.80
CA PRO A 35 11.08 -2.52 16.60
C PRO A 35 10.90 -2.09 15.13
N THR A 36 10.65 -3.04 14.22
CA THR A 36 10.54 -2.71 12.80
C THR A 36 9.24 -1.95 12.53
N PRO A 37 9.29 -0.85 11.75
CA PRO A 37 8.09 -0.07 11.46
C PRO A 37 7.17 -0.84 10.52
N ASP A 38 5.98 -1.16 11.00
CA ASP A 38 4.89 -1.77 10.24
C ASP A 38 3.63 -0.89 10.35
N TRP A 39 3.26 -0.21 9.26
CA TRP A 39 2.14 0.74 9.28
C TRP A 39 0.80 0.07 9.63
N GLY A 40 0.60 -1.19 9.23
CA GLY A 40 -0.58 -1.96 9.60
C GLY A 40 -0.66 -2.18 11.11
N GLY A 41 0.42 -2.68 11.70
CA GLY A 41 0.56 -2.90 13.14
C GLY A 41 0.42 -1.60 13.94
N MET A 42 1.01 -0.51 13.47
CA MET A 42 0.89 0.82 14.10
C MET A 42 -0.58 1.30 14.17
N ILE A 43 -1.37 1.06 13.12
CA ILE A 43 -2.81 1.35 13.12
C ILE A 43 -3.52 0.49 14.18
N ASN A 44 -3.19 -0.80 14.26
CA ASN A 44 -3.79 -1.72 15.22
C ASN A 44 -3.46 -1.35 16.68
N GLU A 45 -2.22 -0.98 16.97
CA GLU A 45 -1.79 -0.51 18.30
C GLU A 45 -2.44 0.84 18.66
N GLY A 46 -2.47 1.78 17.71
CA GLY A 46 -3.03 3.12 17.88
C GLY A 46 -4.54 3.14 18.12
N ARG A 47 -5.29 2.10 17.69
CA ARG A 47 -6.75 2.01 17.88
C ARG A 47 -7.18 2.14 19.34
N ARG A 48 -6.38 1.63 20.29
CA ARG A 48 -6.68 1.72 21.72
C ARG A 48 -6.64 3.16 22.25
N TRP A 49 -5.90 4.03 21.57
CA TRP A 49 -5.67 5.41 21.95
C TRP A 49 -6.39 6.40 21.02
N ILE A 50 -7.26 5.94 20.11
CA ILE A 50 -7.84 6.77 19.05
C ILE A 50 -8.57 8.01 19.58
N PHE A 51 -9.24 7.92 20.73
CA PHE A 51 -9.94 9.04 21.36
C PHE A 51 -9.02 10.02 22.08
N ARG A 52 -7.76 9.62 22.37
CA ARG A 52 -6.79 10.42 23.11
C ARG A 52 -5.67 10.97 22.22
N MET A 53 -5.19 10.15 21.29
CA MET A 53 -4.05 10.39 20.41
C MET A 53 -4.39 9.87 19.00
N PRO A 54 -5.32 10.52 18.28
CA PRO A 54 -5.80 10.05 16.97
C PRO A 54 -4.68 9.99 15.91
N TRP A 55 -3.65 10.82 16.04
CA TRP A 55 -2.50 10.86 15.12
C TRP A 55 -1.75 9.53 15.03
N MET A 56 -1.78 8.69 16.07
CA MET A 56 -1.16 7.36 16.05
C MET A 56 -1.78 6.44 15.00
N VAL A 57 -3.06 6.64 14.67
CA VAL A 57 -3.79 5.89 13.65
C VAL A 57 -3.77 6.65 12.32
N VAL A 58 -4.00 7.97 12.36
CA VAL A 58 -4.17 8.79 11.16
C VAL A 58 -2.87 8.87 10.35
N ALA A 59 -1.71 9.04 10.99
CA ALA A 59 -0.44 9.16 10.28
C ALA A 59 -0.09 7.91 9.44
N PRO A 60 -0.05 6.68 10.01
CA PRO A 60 0.22 5.49 9.21
C PRO A 60 -0.91 5.18 8.21
N ALA A 61 -2.17 5.52 8.51
CA ALA A 61 -3.28 5.34 7.57
C ALA A 61 -3.15 6.23 6.33
N ILE A 62 -2.76 7.50 6.50
CA ILE A 62 -2.52 8.42 5.38
C ILE A 62 -1.31 7.97 4.57
N ALA A 63 -0.22 7.54 5.23
CA ALA A 63 0.97 7.03 4.56
C ALA A 63 0.66 5.79 3.70
N LEU A 64 -0.09 4.82 4.23
CA LEU A 64 -0.50 3.63 3.48
C LEU A 64 -1.40 4.02 2.29
N SER A 65 -2.37 4.89 2.53
CA SER A 65 -3.33 5.33 1.52
C SER A 65 -2.64 6.09 0.38
N SER A 66 -1.67 6.97 0.68
CA SER A 66 -0.95 7.74 -0.33
C SER A 66 -0.08 6.85 -1.23
N VAL A 67 0.58 5.83 -0.65
CA VAL A 67 1.35 4.85 -1.43
C VAL A 67 0.43 4.06 -2.37
N VAL A 68 -0.73 3.61 -1.88
CA VAL A 68 -1.69 2.89 -2.72
C VAL A 68 -2.19 3.79 -3.86
N VAL A 69 -2.55 5.04 -3.58
CA VAL A 69 -2.98 5.99 -4.62
C VAL A 69 -1.86 6.22 -5.64
N ALA A 70 -0.63 6.45 -5.20
CA ALA A 70 0.51 6.67 -6.08
C ALA A 70 0.77 5.45 -7.00
N LEU A 71 0.69 4.24 -6.46
CA LEU A 71 0.85 3.01 -7.25
C LEU A 71 -0.29 2.79 -8.25
N ASN A 72 -1.53 3.14 -7.89
CA ASN A 72 -2.66 3.09 -8.81
C ASN A 72 -2.45 4.08 -9.97
N MET A 73 -2.13 5.34 -9.67
CA MET A 73 -1.86 6.36 -10.70
C MET A 73 -0.69 5.96 -11.61
N LEU A 74 0.37 5.38 -11.05
CA LEU A 74 1.50 4.88 -11.82
C LEU A 74 1.08 3.74 -12.77
N SER A 75 0.26 2.80 -12.28
CA SER A 75 -0.24 1.68 -13.08
C SER A 75 -1.11 2.17 -14.24
N ASP A 76 -1.96 3.17 -13.99
CA ASP A 76 -2.80 3.79 -15.02
C ASP A 76 -1.95 4.48 -16.09
N GLY A 77 -0.94 5.27 -15.69
CA GLY A 77 -0.03 5.94 -16.63
C GLY A 77 0.79 4.96 -17.47
N LEU A 78 1.26 3.85 -16.89
CA LEU A 78 1.96 2.79 -17.62
C LEU A 78 1.06 2.06 -18.61
N LYS A 79 -0.19 1.80 -18.22
CA LYS A 79 -1.20 1.18 -19.09
C LYS A 79 -1.47 2.06 -20.32
N GLU A 80 -1.63 3.36 -20.12
CA GLU A 80 -1.86 4.31 -21.21
C GLU A 80 -0.65 4.38 -22.15
N ALA A 81 0.57 4.47 -21.61
CA ALA A 81 1.80 4.47 -22.40
C ALA A 81 2.00 3.16 -23.20
N ALA A 82 1.57 2.02 -22.65
CA ALA A 82 1.63 0.73 -23.32
C ALA A 82 0.59 0.60 -24.45
N GLN A 83 -0.58 1.23 -24.33
CA GLN A 83 -1.61 1.25 -25.39
C GLN A 83 -1.29 2.21 -26.54
N GLN A 84 -0.53 3.27 -26.30
CA GLN A 84 -0.12 4.23 -27.33
C GLN A 84 0.98 3.71 -28.27
N ARG A 85 1.61 2.57 -27.94
CA ARG A 85 2.67 1.90 -28.71
C ARG A 85 2.12 0.75 -29.56
#